data_AF-A0A1G2TRJ8-F1
#
_entry.id   AF-A0A1G2TRJ8-F1
#
_cell.length_a   1.000
_cell.length_b   1.000
_cell.length_c   1.000
_cell.angle_alpha   90.00
_cell.angle_beta   90.00
_cell.angle_gamma   90.00
#
_symmetry.space_group_name_H-M   'P 1'
#
loop_
_entity.id
_entity.type
_entity.pdbx_description
1 polymer ?
#
loop_
_entity_poly.entity_id
_entity_poly.type
_entity_poly.pdbx_seq_one_letter_code
_entity_poly.pdbx_strand_id
1 'polypeptide(L)'
;MINKKITLLISGVISILLLSINYLGTYETCYFSGICAEILATILRTLYIFIPLSILSLLTYNMADQVYRIWFKFIRIWIPLTIFLVVLSPKYSNSLIPIEKGSVSFVFSVLFLLISLIIIITKSLSSKK
;
A
#
# COMPACT_ATOMS: atom_id res chain seq x y z
N MET A 1 -6.38 20.37 6.57
CA MET A 1 -5.37 20.21 5.49
C MET A 1 -4.36 19.18 5.99
N ILE A 2 -4.24 18.02 5.33
CA ILE A 2 -3.30 16.98 5.82
C ILE A 2 -1.87 17.42 5.50
N ASN A 3 -1.01 17.39 6.53
CA ASN A 3 0.36 17.85 6.44
C ASN A 3 1.21 16.76 5.76
N LYS A 4 1.93 17.09 4.69
CA LYS A 4 2.79 16.16 3.93
C LYS A 4 3.74 15.39 4.85
N LYS A 5 4.26 16.06 5.89
CA LYS A 5 5.13 15.47 6.91
C LYS A 5 4.46 14.30 7.66
N ILE A 6 3.19 14.46 8.03
CA ILE A 6 2.44 13.42 8.76
C ILE A 6 2.22 12.21 7.86
N THR A 7 1.83 12.40 6.61
CA THR A 7 1.64 11.30 5.65
C THR A 7 2.93 10.53 5.41
N LEU A 8 4.06 11.23 5.28
CA LEU A 8 5.37 10.63 5.08
C LEU A 8 5.81 9.84 6.31
N LEU A 9 5.65 10.40 7.52
CA LEU A 9 5.98 9.70 8.76
C LEU A 9 5.13 8.45 8.95
N ILE A 10 3.81 8.55 8.79
CA ILE A 10 2.91 7.40 8.97
C ILE A 10 3.24 6.31 7.94
N SER A 11 3.32 6.66 6.66
CA SER A 11 3.62 5.67 5.62
C SER A 11 5.01 5.07 5.78
N GLY A 12 6.03 5.87 6.16
CA GLY A 12 7.39 5.39 6.41
C GLY A 12 7.47 4.43 7.61
N VAL A 13 6.88 4.80 8.75
CA VAL A 13 6.88 3.96 9.96
C VAL A 13 6.16 2.63 9.69
N ILE A 14 5.01 2.67 9.01
CA ILE A 14 4.29 1.44 8.63
C ILE A 14 5.15 0.57 7.72
N SER A 15 5.78 1.14 6.69
CA SER A 15 6.65 0.38 5.78
C SER A 15 7.83 -0.27 6.50
N ILE A 16 8.50 0.45 7.40
CA ILE A 16 9.61 -0.09 8.19
C ILE A 16 9.14 -1.25 9.05
N LEU A 17 8.02 -1.07 9.77
CA LEU A 17 7.45 -2.10 10.62
C LEU A 17 7.07 -3.36 9.82
N LEU A 18 6.51 -3.20 8.63
CA LEU A 18 6.19 -4.32 7.73
C LEU A 18 7.45 -5.07 7.29
N LEU A 19 8.50 -4.34 6.90
CA LEU A 19 9.76 -4.94 6.48
C LEU A 19 10.43 -5.70 7.63
N SER A 20 10.41 -5.14 8.84
CA SER A 20 10.93 -5.82 10.04
C SER A 20 10.17 -7.10 10.37
N ILE A 21 8.84 -7.09 10.33
CA ILE A 21 8.03 -8.30 10.58
C ILE A 21 8.24 -9.34 9.49
N ASN A 22 8.34 -8.92 8.23
CA ASN A 22 8.59 -9.83 7.12
C ASN A 22 9.99 -10.47 7.22
N TYR A 23 11.00 -9.71 7.66
CA TYR A 23 12.36 -10.20 7.87
C TYR A 23 12.45 -11.23 9.01
N LEU A 24 11.76 -10.98 10.12
CA LEU A 24 11.69 -11.91 11.26
C LEU A 24 10.91 -13.19 10.93
N GLY A 25 10.05 -13.15 9.90
CA GLY A 25 9.22 -14.27 9.50
C GLY A 25 7.99 -14.45 10.40
N THR A 26 6.86 -14.77 9.77
CA THR A 26 5.59 -15.01 10.47
C THR A 26 5.61 -16.27 11.34
N TYR A 27 6.55 -17.19 11.10
CA TYR A 27 6.65 -18.45 11.82
C TYR A 27 7.34 -18.30 13.18
N GLU A 28 8.39 -17.49 13.27
CA GLU A 28 9.06 -17.22 14.55
C GLU A 28 8.20 -16.32 15.46
N THR A 29 7.44 -15.40 14.86
CA THR A 29 6.55 -14.48 15.60
C THR A 29 5.24 -15.13 16.07
N CYS A 30 4.74 -16.16 15.37
CA CYS A 30 3.55 -16.93 15.75
C CYS A 30 3.90 -18.41 15.97
N TYR A 31 4.75 -18.69 16.97
CA TYR A 31 5.33 -20.01 17.26
C TYR A 31 4.31 -21.15 17.50
N PHE A 32 3.03 -20.86 17.82
CA PHE A 32 2.08 -21.88 18.32
C PHE A 32 0.63 -21.80 17.81
N SER A 33 0.28 -20.86 16.93
CA SER A 33 -1.12 -20.69 16.50
C SER A 33 -1.25 -20.47 15.00
N GLY A 34 -1.86 -21.44 14.32
CA GLY A 34 -2.22 -21.32 12.90
C GLY A 34 -3.09 -20.09 12.64
N ILE A 35 -4.01 -19.75 13.54
CA ILE A 35 -4.86 -18.56 13.44
C ILE A 35 -4.02 -17.26 13.52
N CYS A 36 -3.02 -17.21 14.41
CA CYS A 36 -2.10 -16.08 14.53
C CYS A 36 -1.35 -15.85 13.22
N ALA A 37 -0.74 -16.90 12.66
CA ALA A 37 0.00 -16.83 11.42
C ALA A 37 -0.90 -16.37 10.25
N GLU A 38 -2.15 -16.81 10.23
CA GLU A 38 -3.13 -16.45 9.20
C GLU A 38 -3.61 -14.99 9.27
N ILE A 39 -3.89 -14.49 10.48
CA ILE A 39 -4.29 -13.10 10.70
C ILE A 39 -3.11 -12.18 10.35
N LEU A 40 -1.91 -12.52 10.83
CA LEU A 40 -0.70 -11.75 10.58
C LEU A 40 -0.39 -11.71 9.07
N ALA A 41 -0.46 -12.84 8.37
CA ALA A 41 -0.27 -12.90 6.93
C ALA A 41 -1.30 -12.06 6.16
N THR A 42 -2.56 -12.02 6.63
CA THR A 42 -3.60 -11.18 6.02
C THR A 42 -3.29 -9.70 6.21
N ILE A 43 -2.93 -9.29 7.43
CA ILE A 43 -2.55 -7.91 7.76
C ILE A 43 -1.35 -7.46 6.91
N LEU A 44 -0.30 -8.27 6.85
CA LEU A 44 0.90 -7.98 6.07
C LEU A 44 0.59 -7.79 4.58
N ARG A 45 -0.23 -8.68 4.01
CA ARG A 45 -0.67 -8.57 2.61
C ARG A 45 -1.50 -7.32 2.36
N THR A 46 -2.41 -6.97 3.26
CA THR A 46 -3.25 -5.77 3.13
C THR A 46 -2.41 -4.49 3.22
N LEU A 47 -1.40 -4.47 4.10
CA LEU A 47 -0.56 -3.30 4.33
C LEU A 47 0.59 -3.15 3.33
N TYR A 48 0.80 -4.11 2.43
CA TYR A 48 1.89 -4.07 1.45
C TYR A 48 1.87 -2.81 0.55
N ILE A 49 0.68 -2.26 0.30
CA ILE A 49 0.50 -1.00 -0.45
C ILE A 49 1.15 0.22 0.21
N PHE A 50 1.45 0.16 1.51
CA PHE A 50 2.12 1.25 2.22
C PHE A 50 3.59 1.40 1.81
N ILE A 51 4.24 0.34 1.31
CA ILE A 51 5.61 0.39 0.80
C ILE A 51 5.72 1.38 -0.38
N PRO A 52 5.02 1.18 -1.52
CA PRO A 52 5.06 2.14 -2.62
C PRO A 52 4.47 3.49 -2.23
N LEU A 53 3.49 3.54 -1.31
CA LEU A 53 2.95 4.80 -0.78
C LEU A 53 4.05 5.63 -0.09
N SER A 54 4.92 5.01 0.71
CA SER A 54 6.00 5.70 1.40
C SER A 54 7.01 6.32 0.45
N ILE A 55 7.39 5.57 -0.60
CA ILE A 55 8.31 6.05 -1.66
C ILE A 55 7.68 7.22 -2.42
N LEU A 56 6.41 7.10 -2.83
CA LEU A 56 5.69 8.15 -3.55
C LEU A 56 5.40 9.37 -2.65
N SER A 57 5.19 9.16 -1.35
CA SER A 57 5.05 10.26 -0.39
C SER A 57 6.36 11.02 -0.22
N LEU A 58 7.51 10.33 -0.26
CA LEU A 58 8.84 10.97 -0.27
C LEU A 58 9.04 11.78 -1.54
N LEU A 59 8.68 11.22 -2.70
CA LEU A 59 8.79 11.89 -3.99
C LEU A 59 7.92 13.16 -4.07
N THR A 60 6.67 13.06 -3.60
CA THR A 60 5.70 14.19 -3.64
C THR A 60 5.93 15.22 -2.54
N TYR A 61 6.78 14.93 -1.55
CA TYR A 61 7.13 15.87 -0.48
C TYR A 61 7.78 17.15 -1.04
N ASN A 62 8.70 16.99 -2.00
CA ASN A 62 9.40 18.09 -2.67
C ASN A 62 8.60 18.74 -3.81
N MET A 63 7.38 18.29 -4.09
CA MET A 63 6.55 18.81 -5.18
C MET A 63 5.59 19.90 -4.72
N ALA A 64 5.11 20.71 -5.68
CA ALA A 64 4.13 21.74 -5.44
C ALA A 64 2.87 21.19 -4.75
N ASP A 65 2.30 21.96 -3.82
CA ASP A 65 1.14 21.53 -3.01
C ASP A 65 -0.08 21.13 -3.84
N GLN A 66 -0.21 21.68 -5.04
CA GLN A 66 -1.28 21.31 -5.98
C GLN A 66 -1.15 19.86 -6.46
N VAL A 67 0.06 19.42 -6.82
CA VAL A 67 0.34 18.04 -7.26
C VAL A 67 0.06 17.06 -6.12
N TYR A 68 0.57 17.37 -4.92
CA TYR A 68 0.33 16.54 -3.74
C TYR A 68 -1.16 16.44 -3.40
N ARG A 69 -1.93 17.53 -3.45
CA ARG A 69 -3.37 17.50 -3.16
C ARG A 69 -4.16 16.61 -4.12
N ILE A 70 -3.83 16.63 -5.41
CA ILE A 70 -4.50 15.80 -6.42
C ILE A 70 -4.15 14.33 -6.20
N TRP A 71 -2.86 14.03 -6.02
CA TRP A 71 -2.40 12.68 -5.72
C TRP A 71 -2.99 12.15 -4.40
N PHE A 72 -3.09 12.99 -3.37
CA PHE A 72 -3.67 12.60 -2.07
C PHE A 72 -5.16 12.27 -2.16
N LYS A 73 -5.93 12.98 -2.99
CA LYS A 73 -7.35 12.63 -3.25
C LYS A 73 -7.49 11.24 -3.86
N PHE A 74 -6.60 10.88 -4.78
CA PHE A 74 -6.55 9.55 -5.37
C PHE A 74 -6.27 8.47 -4.31
N ILE A 75 -5.23 8.65 -3.48
CA ILE A 75 -4.88 7.70 -2.41
C ILE A 75 -6.05 7.48 -1.45
N ARG A 76 -6.72 8.57 -1.04
CA ARG A 76 -7.83 8.51 -0.08
C ARG A 76 -8.95 7.57 -0.55
N ILE A 77 -9.14 7.40 -1.85
CA ILE A 77 -10.12 6.49 -2.44
C ILE A 77 -9.48 5.11 -2.70
N TRP A 78 -8.25 5.08 -3.20
CA TRP A 78 -7.58 3.85 -3.63
C TRP A 78 -7.19 2.92 -2.46
N ILE A 79 -6.76 3.48 -1.32
CA ILE A 79 -6.37 2.66 -0.16
C ILE A 79 -7.56 1.88 0.40
N PRO A 80 -8.72 2.50 0.74
CA PRO A 80 -9.89 1.76 1.20
C PRO A 80 -10.36 0.71 0.20
N LEU A 81 -10.34 1.04 -1.10
CA LEU A 81 -10.70 0.12 -2.17
C LEU A 81 -9.79 -1.10 -2.21
N THR A 82 -8.47 -0.89 -2.09
CA THR A 82 -7.49 -1.98 -2.08
C THR A 82 -7.66 -2.87 -0.85
N ILE A 83 -7.83 -2.26 0.33
CA ILE A 83 -8.07 -2.99 1.58
C ILE A 83 -9.32 -3.88 1.44
N PHE A 84 -10.41 -3.31 0.93
CA PHE A 84 -11.66 -4.03 0.72
C PHE A 84 -11.48 -5.24 -0.20
N LEU A 85 -10.80 -5.08 -1.33
CA LEU A 85 -10.58 -6.16 -2.29
C LEU A 85 -9.66 -7.27 -1.77
N VAL A 86 -8.60 -6.91 -1.05
CA VAL A 86 -7.70 -7.90 -0.43
C VAL A 86 -8.43 -8.70 0.66
N VAL A 87 -9.31 -8.06 1.43
CA VAL A 87 -10.12 -8.75 2.44
C VAL A 87 -11.13 -9.70 1.81
N LEU A 88 -11.78 -9.31 0.70
CA LEU A 88 -12.77 -10.11 -0.01
C LEU A 88 -12.17 -11.30 -0.77
N SER A 89 -10.89 -11.21 -1.15
CA SER A 89 -10.24 -12.24 -1.97
C SER A 89 -10.07 -13.59 -1.25
N PRO A 90 -10.24 -14.72 -1.95
CA PRO A 90 -10.12 -16.05 -1.36
C PRO A 90 -8.66 -16.38 -1.01
N LYS A 91 -8.52 -17.29 -0.04
CA LYS A 91 -7.23 -17.66 0.55
C LYS A 91 -6.51 -18.80 -0.19
N TYR A 92 -7.28 -19.67 -0.82
CA TYR A 92 -6.80 -20.86 -1.53
C TYR A 92 -7.44 -20.93 -2.91
N SER A 93 -6.69 -21.46 -3.88
CA SER A 93 -7.08 -21.63 -5.28
C SER A 93 -8.20 -22.68 -5.52
N ASN A 94 -8.67 -23.38 -4.50
CA ASN A 94 -9.80 -24.32 -4.59
C ASN A 94 -11.17 -23.64 -4.69
N SER A 95 -11.24 -22.30 -4.72
CA SER A 95 -12.45 -21.57 -5.09
C SER A 95 -12.54 -21.38 -6.61
N LEU A 96 -13.76 -21.23 -7.13
CA LEU A 96 -14.08 -21.02 -8.56
C LEU A 96 -13.33 -19.85 -9.24
N ILE A 97 -12.63 -19.02 -8.45
CA ILE A 97 -11.82 -17.90 -8.87
C ILE A 97 -10.42 -18.10 -8.26
N PRO A 98 -9.39 -18.49 -9.04
CA PRO A 98 -8.04 -18.76 -8.54
C PRO A 98 -7.25 -17.45 -8.32
N ILE A 99 -7.86 -16.48 -7.62
CA ILE A 99 -7.25 -15.20 -7.30
C ILE A 99 -6.94 -15.18 -5.81
N GLU A 100 -5.69 -15.50 -5.47
CA GLU A 100 -5.22 -15.49 -4.09
C GLU A 100 -5.03 -14.07 -3.55
N LYS A 101 -5.22 -13.90 -2.23
CA LYS A 101 -4.99 -12.59 -1.54
C LYS A 101 -3.65 -11.94 -1.85
N GLY A 102 -2.60 -12.77 -2.01
CA GLY A 102 -1.26 -12.31 -2.38
C GLY A 102 -1.24 -11.67 -3.76
N SER A 103 -1.85 -12.32 -4.75
CA SER A 103 -1.93 -11.84 -6.12
C SER A 103 -2.74 -10.53 -6.23
N VAL A 104 -3.86 -10.42 -5.51
CA VAL A 104 -4.64 -9.17 -5.48
C VAL A 104 -3.81 -8.03 -4.91
N SER A 105 -3.20 -8.24 -3.74
CA SER A 105 -2.37 -7.22 -3.11
C SER A 105 -1.21 -6.78 -4.00
N PHE A 106 -0.53 -7.73 -4.66
CA PHE A 106 0.56 -7.44 -5.58
C PHE A 106 0.11 -6.63 -6.79
N VAL A 107 -0.94 -7.09 -7.50
CA VAL A 107 -1.47 -6.40 -8.69
C VAL A 107 -1.95 -5.00 -8.34
N PHE A 108 -2.68 -4.82 -7.24
CA PHE A 108 -3.16 -3.51 -6.80
C PHE A 108 -2.02 -2.59 -6.36
N SER A 109 -0.95 -3.13 -5.77
CA SER A 109 0.24 -2.34 -5.42
C SER A 109 0.98 -1.85 -6.67
N VAL A 110 1.09 -2.69 -7.70
CA VAL A 110 1.69 -2.31 -9.00
C VAL A 110 0.83 -1.27 -9.71
N LEU A 111 -0.49 -1.49 -9.78
CA LEU A 111 -1.43 -0.51 -10.37
C LEU A 111 -1.40 0.81 -9.61
N PHE A 112 -1.39 0.77 -8.28
CA PHE A 112 -1.26 1.96 -7.45
C PHE A 112 0.00 2.76 -7.79
N LEU A 113 1.14 2.07 -7.95
CA LEU A 113 2.41 2.69 -8.32
C LEU A 113 2.30 3.35 -9.70
N LEU A 114 1.84 2.62 -10.73
CA LEU A 114 1.73 3.12 -12.09
C LEU A 114 0.80 4.35 -12.19
N ILE A 115 -0.40 4.25 -11.61
CA ILE A 115 -1.39 5.34 -11.66
C ILE A 115 -0.89 6.56 -10.88
N SER A 116 -0.29 6.35 -9.71
CA SER A 116 0.32 7.43 -8.94
C SER A 116 1.39 8.16 -9.74
N LEU A 117 2.26 7.41 -10.42
CA LEU A 117 3.36 7.95 -11.21
C LEU A 117 2.84 8.77 -12.40
N ILE A 118 1.81 8.28 -13.10
CA ILE A 118 1.12 9.02 -14.17
C ILE A 118 0.53 10.34 -13.66
N ILE A 119 -0.20 10.31 -12.53
CA ILE A 119 -0.79 11.52 -11.93
C ILE A 119 0.30 12.53 -11.57
N ILE A 120 1.38 12.05 -10.96
CA ILE A 120 2.50 12.89 -10.53
C ILE A 120 3.20 13.53 -11.73
N ILE A 121 3.56 12.75 -12.76
CA ILE A 121 4.23 13.27 -13.96
C ILE A 121 3.36 14.28 -14.69
N THR A 122 2.11 13.92 -15.00
CA THR A 122 1.21 14.79 -15.78
C THR A 122 0.95 16.13 -15.08
N LYS A 123 0.76 16.12 -13.76
CA LYS A 123 0.55 17.35 -12.99
C LYS A 123 1.84 18.11 -12.70
N SER A 124 2.96 17.43 -12.53
CA SER A 124 4.27 18.09 -12.40
C SER A 124 4.64 18.85 -13.67
N LEU A 125 4.43 18.26 -14.86
CA LEU A 125 4.66 18.92 -16.14
C LEU A 125 3.71 20.11 -16.37
N SER A 126 2.42 19.95 -16.06
CA SER A 126 1.44 21.02 -16.17
C SER A 126 1.66 22.18 -15.21
N SER A 127 2.36 21.97 -14.09
CA SER A 127 2.67 23.02 -13.09
C SER A 127 3.93 23.82 -13.42
N LYS A 128 4.79 23.31 -14.31
CA LYS A 128 6.01 24.02 -14.77
C LYS A 128 5.76 24.92 -15.98
N LYS A 129 4.62 24.77 -16.63
CA LYS A 129 4.19 25.53 -17.79
C LYS A 129 3.33 26.71 -17.34
#